data_AF-A0A921KF40-F1
#
_entry.id   AF-A0A921KF40-F1
#
_cell.length_a   1.000
_cell.length_b   1.000
_cell.length_c   1.000
_cell.angle_alpha   90.00
_cell.angle_beta   90.00
_cell.angle_gamma   90.00
#
_symmetry.space_group_name_H-M   'P 1'
#
loop_
_entity.id
_entity.type
_entity.pdbx_description
1 polymer ?
#
loop_
_entity_poly.entity_id
_entity_poly.type
_entity_poly.pdbx_seq_one_letter_code
_entity_poly.pdbx_strand_id
1 'polypeptide(L)'
;MGKYKAICLDLDGTVYRGIEPIPEAVTFIEEMQQGGIDPYFITNNSSMTCLQLQEKLASFDIKADRNRIMTSAIAAAKYCKEN
;
A
#
# COMPACT_ATOMS: atom_id res chain seq x y z
N MET A 1 -3.79 19.97 -9.95
CA MET A 1 -2.68 19.07 -9.55
C MET A 1 -1.78 18.86 -10.76
N GLY A 2 -0.46 18.99 -10.64
CA GLY A 2 0.45 18.51 -11.69
C GLY A 2 0.33 16.99 -11.85
N LYS A 3 0.69 16.44 -13.01
CA LYS A 3 0.73 14.97 -13.20
C LYS A 3 1.87 14.37 -12.37
N TYR A 4 1.55 13.86 -11.19
CA TYR A 4 2.48 13.02 -10.41
C TYR A 4 2.74 11.72 -11.17
N LYS A 5 4.01 11.31 -11.25
CA LYS A 5 4.41 10.08 -11.96
C LYS A 5 4.15 8.82 -11.14
N ALA A 6 4.12 8.97 -9.81
CA ALA A 6 3.89 7.88 -8.87
C ALA A 6 3.30 8.46 -7.57
N ILE A 7 2.50 7.66 -6.90
CA ILE A 7 1.94 7.94 -5.58
C ILE A 7 2.33 6.78 -4.67
N CYS A 8 2.91 7.11 -3.51
CA CYS A 8 3.28 6.15 -2.48
C CYS A 8 2.43 6.45 -1.24
N LEU A 9 1.70 5.44 -0.77
CA LEU A 9 0.80 5.54 0.36
C LEU A 9 1.37 4.74 1.52
N ASP A 10 1.43 5.40 2.67
CA ASP A 10 1.53 4.70 3.94
C ASP A 10 0.24 3.90 4.22
N LEU A 11 0.29 2.93 5.13
CA LEU A 11 -0.83 2.05 5.45
C LEU A 11 -1.47 2.39 6.81
N ASP A 12 -0.78 2.07 7.90
CA ASP A 12 -1.28 2.27 9.26
C ASP A 12 -1.40 3.76 9.59
N GLY A 13 -2.62 4.22 9.88
CA GLY A 13 -2.93 5.63 10.14
C GLY A 13 -3.25 6.48 8.90
N THR A 14 -3.00 5.94 7.70
CA THR A 14 -3.25 6.62 6.41
C THR A 14 -4.38 5.95 5.62
N VAL A 15 -4.29 4.63 5.38
CA VAL A 15 -5.32 3.85 4.68
C VAL A 15 -6.30 3.21 5.64
N TYR A 16 -5.83 2.79 6.82
CA TYR A 16 -6.66 2.14 7.83
C TYR A 16 -6.14 2.44 9.24
N ARG A 17 -6.98 2.21 10.25
CA ARG A 17 -6.61 2.25 11.68
C ARG A 17 -6.91 0.90 12.33
N GLY A 18 -5.87 0.09 12.51
CA GLY A 18 -6.02 -1.27 13.03
C GLY A 18 -6.77 -2.15 12.04
N ILE A 19 -8.04 -2.43 12.32
CA ILE A 19 -8.94 -3.27 11.51
C ILE A 19 -9.98 -2.47 10.73
N GLU A 20 -10.07 -1.16 10.96
CA GLU A 20 -11.07 -0.31 10.32
C GLU A 20 -10.44 0.49 9.17
N PRO A 21 -11.06 0.52 7.97
CA PRO A 21 -10.60 1.39 6.90
C PRO A 21 -10.82 2.86 7.23
N ILE A 22 -9.99 3.74 6.67
CA ILE A 22 -10.28 5.17 6.59
C ILE A 22 -11.09 5.39 5.31
N PRO A 23 -12.40 5.70 5.37
CA PRO A 23 -13.26 5.71 4.18
C PRO A 23 -12.78 6.67 3.09
N GLU A 24 -12.28 7.84 3.47
CA GLU A 24 -11.77 8.84 2.54
C GLU A 24 -10.52 8.35 1.80
N ALA A 25 -9.71 7.50 2.43
CA ALA A 25 -8.55 6.90 1.80
C ALA A 25 -8.95 5.83 0.78
N VAL A 26 -9.97 5.03 1.09
CA VAL A 26 -10.54 4.05 0.16
C VAL A 26 -11.06 4.76 -1.10
N THR A 27 -11.90 5.79 -0.93
CA THR A 27 -12.44 6.60 -2.04
C THR A 27 -11.31 7.24 -2.85
N PHE A 28 -10.31 7.83 -2.19
CA PHE A 28 -9.18 8.44 -2.88
C PHE A 28 -8.38 7.43 -3.72
N ILE A 29 -8.15 6.22 -3.20
CA ILE A 29 -7.45 5.16 -3.94
C ILE A 29 -8.27 4.71 -5.14
N GLU A 30 -9.58 4.55 -4.96
CA GLU A 30 -10.48 4.17 -6.04
C GLU A 30 -10.46 5.20 -7.18
N GLU A 31 -10.66 6.49 -6.87
CA GLU A 31 -10.63 7.58 -7.86
C GLU A 31 -9.29 7.64 -8.61
N MET A 32 -8.18 7.45 -7.89
CA MET A 32 -6.85 7.42 -8.46
C MET A 32 -6.66 6.23 -9.43
N GLN A 33 -7.15 5.04 -9.06
CA GLN A 33 -7.10 3.84 -9.90
C GLN A 33 -8.00 3.97 -11.14
N GLN A 34 -9.20 4.54 -10.99
CA GLN A 34 -10.08 4.88 -12.11
C GLN A 34 -9.42 5.91 -13.05
N GLY A 35 -8.59 6.81 -12.51
CA GLY A 35 -7.76 7.75 -13.26
C GLY A 35 -6.52 7.13 -13.93
N GLY A 36 -6.32 5.81 -13.83
CA GLY A 36 -5.20 5.09 -14.42
C GLY A 36 -3.90 5.18 -13.64
N ILE A 37 -3.95 5.60 -12.37
CA ILE A 37 -2.80 5.64 -11.49
C ILE A 37 -2.95 4.54 -10.45
N ASP A 38 -2.07 3.55 -10.51
CA ASP A 38 -1.95 2.56 -9.45
C ASP A 38 -0.93 3.06 -8.40
N PRO A 39 -1.26 3.10 -7.10
CA PRO A 39 -0.33 3.53 -6.06
C PRO A 39 0.66 2.43 -5.68
N TYR A 40 1.74 2.81 -5.02
CA TYR A 40 2.57 1.91 -4.23
C TYR A 40 2.13 2.00 -2.76
N PHE A 41 2.00 0.86 -2.10
CA PHE A 41 1.70 0.76 -0.68
C PHE A 41 2.99 0.46 0.07
N ILE A 42 3.43 1.41 0.90
CA ILE A 42 4.72 1.36 1.58
C ILE A 42 4.47 1.38 3.09
N THR A 43 5.00 0.41 3.83
CA THR A 43 4.81 0.37 5.28
C THR A 43 6.07 -0.07 6.01
N ASN A 44 6.26 0.45 7.22
CA ASN A 44 7.29 -0.04 8.13
C ASN A 44 6.85 -1.31 8.89
N ASN A 45 5.59 -1.76 8.73
CA ASN A 45 5.11 -2.99 9.32
C ASN A 45 5.83 -4.20 8.69
N SER A 46 6.53 -4.95 9.54
CA SER A 46 7.29 -6.16 9.19
C SER A 46 6.64 -7.45 9.67
N SER A 47 5.47 -7.38 10.32
CA SER A 47 4.79 -8.56 10.88
C SER A 47 3.90 -9.29 9.86
N MET A 48 3.59 -8.64 8.73
CA MET A 48 2.74 -9.20 7.67
C MET A 48 3.52 -9.39 6.36
N THR A 49 3.23 -10.49 5.68
CA THR A 49 3.69 -10.73 4.30
C THR A 49 2.93 -9.84 3.31
N CYS A 50 3.46 -9.64 2.09
CA CYS A 50 2.73 -8.91 1.05
C CYS A 50 1.38 -9.55 0.68
N LEU A 51 1.25 -10.88 0.79
CA LEU A 51 -0.03 -11.55 0.53
C LEU A 51 -1.04 -11.19 1.61
N GLN A 52 -0.66 -11.25 2.89
CA GLN A 52 -1.55 -10.85 3.99
C GLN A 52 -1.93 -9.37 3.94
N LEU A 53 -1.00 -8.49 3.54
CA LEU A 53 -1.31 -7.07 3.34
C LEU A 53 -2.26 -6.86 2.15
N GLN A 54 -2.08 -7.60 1.06
CA GLN A 54 -3.01 -7.59 -0.07
C GLN A 54 -4.41 -8.04 0.36
N GLU A 55 -4.52 -9.14 1.10
CA GLU A 55 -5.80 -9.65 1.61
C GLU A 55 -6.46 -8.66 2.55
N LYS A 56 -5.68 -8.02 3.43
CA LYS A 56 -6.18 -6.96 4.31
C LYS A 56 -6.71 -5.76 3.52
N LEU A 57 -5.96 -5.27 2.53
CA LEU A 57 -6.41 -4.17 1.67
C LEU A 57 -7.68 -4.56 0.88
N ALA A 58 -7.76 -5.80 0.40
CA ALA A 58 -8.94 -6.31 -0.29
C ALA A 58 -10.18 -6.36 0.63
N SER A 59 -10.00 -6.60 1.93
CA SER A 59 -11.11 -6.52 2.90
C SER A 59 -11.65 -5.10 3.12
N PHE A 60 -10.94 -4.09 2.61
CA PHE A 60 -11.36 -2.68 2.58
C PHE A 60 -11.77 -2.22 1.17
N ASP A 61 -12.08 -3.17 0.28
CA ASP A 61 -12.38 -2.94 -1.14
C ASP A 61 -11.25 -2.26 -1.93
N ILE A 62 -10.02 -2.28 -1.41
CA ILE A 62 -8.84 -1.73 -2.09
C ILE A 62 -8.13 -2.83 -2.88
N LYS A 63 -8.06 -2.65 -4.20
CA LYS A 63 -7.25 -3.52 -5.06
C LYS A 63 -5.78 -3.15 -4.99
N ALA A 64 -4.96 -4.02 -4.40
CA ALA A 64 -3.51 -3.85 -4.35
C ALA A 64 -2.79 -5.02 -5.05
N ASP A 65 -1.96 -4.74 -6.05
CA ASP A 65 -1.03 -5.74 -6.60
C ASP A 65 0.12 -5.95 -5.60
N ARG A 66 0.46 -7.22 -5.33
CA ARG A 66 1.57 -7.59 -4.43
C ARG A 66 2.90 -6.94 -4.82
N ASN A 67 3.15 -6.74 -6.11
CA ASN A 67 4.36 -6.10 -6.64
C ASN A 67 4.41 -4.59 -6.32
N ARG A 68 3.30 -4.02 -5.88
CA ARG A 68 3.19 -2.62 -5.45
C ARG A 68 3.17 -2.47 -3.94
N ILE A 69 3.39 -3.54 -3.18
CA ILE A 69 3.49 -3.52 -1.73
C ILE A 69 4.97 -3.64 -1.34
N MET A 70 5.46 -2.69 -0.54
CA MET A 70 6.80 -2.71 0.04
C MET A 70 6.71 -2.65 1.56
N THR A 71 7.35 -3.60 2.23
CA THR A 71 7.49 -3.61 3.68
C THR A 71 8.93 -3.34 4.10
N SER A 72 9.13 -2.92 5.35
CA SER A 72 10.47 -2.79 5.94
C SER A 72 11.26 -4.12 5.90
N ALA A 73 10.59 -5.26 6.07
CA ALA A 73 11.22 -6.58 5.98
C ALA A 73 11.79 -6.86 4.57
N ILE A 74 11.04 -6.51 3.51
CA ILE A 74 11.52 -6.66 2.13
C ILE A 74 12.67 -5.70 1.84
N ALA A 75 12.57 -4.46 2.30
CA ALA A 75 13.64 -3.47 2.14
C ALA A 75 14.93 -3.96 2.81
N ALA A 76 14.85 -4.47 4.04
CA ALA A 76 15.99 -5.05 4.75
C ALA A 76 16.57 -6.27 4.04
N ALA A 77 15.72 -7.20 3.57
CA ALA A 77 16.18 -8.38 2.83
C ALA A 77 16.91 -8.02 1.52
N LYS A 78 16.43 -6.99 0.80
CA LYS A 78 17.12 -6.47 -0.39
C LYS A 78 18.48 -5.87 -0.04
N TYR A 79 18.52 -5.03 1.00
CA TYR A 79 19.76 -4.43 1.47
C TYR A 79 20.80 -5.49 1.85
N CYS A 80 20.42 -6.53 2.59
CA CYS A 80 21.31 -7.64 2.97
C CYS A 80 21.75 -8.54 1.79
N LYS A 81 21.05 -8.47 0.65
CA LYS A 81 21.43 -9.23 -0.56
C LYS A 81 22.41 -8.45 -1.44
N GLU A 82 22.31 -7.12 -1.40
CA GLU A 82 23.13 -6.20 -2.19
C GLU A 82 24.49 -5.90 -1.53
N ASN A 83 24.65 -6.28 -0.25
CA ASN A 83 25.89 -6.17 0.53
C ASN A 83 26.35 -7.57 0.97
#